data_AF-A0A3Q8U069-F1
#
_entry.id   AF-A0A3Q8U069-F1
#
_cell.length_a   1.000
_cell.length_b   1.000
_cell.length_c   1.000
_cell.angle_alpha   90.00
_cell.angle_beta   90.00
_cell.angle_gamma   90.00
#
_symmetry.space_group_name_H-M   'P 1'
#
loop_
_entity.id
_entity.type
_entity.pdbx_description
1 polymer ?
#
loop_
_entity_poly.entity_id
_entity_poly.type
_entity_poly.pdbx_seq_one_letter_code
_entity_poly.pdbx_strand_id
1 'polypeptide(L)'
;MPFCKPMIAVWAILLTVMTEVSMASSLLLPNPAQLAGRWQLYPESQQAQACELRLDANEGVLGGDLDCVAQLIGLRPGSWLVTPDTLALVGGDGSSVVHFSREGALRYGWTAPDGTPLILERQHP
;
A
#
# COMPACT_ATOMS: atom_id res chain seq x y z
N MET A 1 -76.78 -6.56 -12.73
CA MET A 1 -76.40 -7.84 -12.06
C MET A 1 -75.76 -8.73 -13.13
N PRO A 2 -74.64 -9.46 -12.92
CA PRO A 2 -73.70 -9.54 -11.79
C PRO A 2 -72.26 -9.11 -12.20
N PHE A 3 -71.50 -8.40 -11.36
CA PHE A 3 -70.52 -8.94 -10.41
C PHE A 3 -69.56 -10.01 -10.97
N CYS A 4 -68.34 -9.60 -11.32
CA CYS A 4 -67.16 -10.45 -11.22
C CYS A 4 -66.00 -9.60 -10.70
N LYS A 5 -65.49 -9.99 -9.53
CA LYS A 5 -64.56 -9.24 -8.69
C LYS A 5 -63.22 -9.98 -8.76
N PRO A 6 -62.11 -9.38 -9.18
CA PRO A 6 -60.82 -9.99 -8.91
C PRO A 6 -60.43 -9.64 -7.47
N MET A 7 -60.58 -10.62 -6.58
CA MET A 7 -59.78 -10.73 -5.37
C MET A 7 -58.31 -10.80 -5.78
N ILE A 8 -57.52 -9.78 -5.45
CA ILE A 8 -56.06 -9.89 -5.50
C ILE A 8 -55.58 -9.88 -4.06
N ALA A 9 -55.23 -11.09 -3.63
CA ALA A 9 -54.66 -11.40 -2.35
C ALA A 9 -53.14 -11.17 -2.40
N VAL A 10 -52.61 -10.64 -1.29
CA VAL A 10 -51.24 -10.80 -0.77
C VAL A 10 -50.11 -10.22 -1.63
N TRP A 11 -49.34 -9.29 -1.05
CA TRP A 11 -47.92 -9.53 -0.76
C TRP A 11 -47.42 -8.49 0.23
N ALA A 12 -47.16 -8.92 1.47
CA ALA A 12 -46.47 -8.13 2.45
C ALA A 12 -45.01 -7.97 2.00
N ILE A 13 -44.63 -6.77 1.58
CA ILE A 13 -43.24 -6.45 1.24
C ILE A 13 -42.51 -6.22 2.57
N LEU A 14 -41.91 -7.28 3.11
CA LEU A 14 -40.93 -7.18 4.19
C LEU A 14 -39.66 -6.55 3.60
N LEU A 15 -39.59 -5.21 3.67
CA LEU A 15 -38.37 -4.45 3.43
C LEU A 15 -37.41 -4.68 4.61
N THR A 16 -36.67 -5.79 4.59
CA THR A 16 -35.47 -5.94 5.44
C THR A 16 -34.42 -4.95 4.96
N VAL A 17 -34.35 -3.80 5.62
CA VAL A 17 -33.24 -2.86 5.47
C VAL A 17 -32.03 -3.49 6.15
N MET A 18 -31.14 -4.07 5.35
CA MET A 18 -29.82 -4.52 5.82
C MET A 18 -29.01 -3.25 6.09
N THR A 19 -28.99 -2.77 7.33
CA THR A 19 -28.01 -1.76 7.75
C THR A 19 -26.68 -2.47 7.92
N GLU A 20 -25.86 -2.48 6.89
CA GLU A 20 -24.48 -2.90 6.99
C GLU A 20 -23.73 -1.92 7.92
N VAL A 21 -23.40 -2.41 9.12
CA VAL A 21 -22.51 -1.69 10.02
C VAL A 21 -21.09 -1.98 9.52
N SER A 22 -20.57 -1.11 8.65
CA SER A 22 -19.15 -1.18 8.26
C SER A 22 -18.30 -0.88 9.48
N MET A 23 -17.83 -1.93 10.16
CA MET A 23 -16.84 -1.81 11.22
C MET A 23 -15.51 -1.40 10.59
N ALA A 24 -15.16 -0.12 10.66
CA ALA A 24 -13.81 0.34 10.37
C ALA A 24 -12.88 -0.26 11.44
N SER A 25 -12.25 -1.41 11.13
CA SER A 25 -11.17 -1.93 11.98
C SER A 25 -9.97 -1.01 11.85
N SER A 26 -9.55 -0.42 12.97
CA SER A 26 -8.35 0.42 13.02
C SER A 26 -7.12 -0.47 12.84
N LEU A 27 -6.31 -0.17 11.83
CA LEU A 27 -5.03 -0.84 11.62
C LEU A 27 -3.98 -0.23 12.55
N LEU A 28 -3.31 -1.09 13.32
CA LEU A 28 -2.20 -0.69 14.18
C LEU A 28 -1.06 -0.11 13.34
N LEU A 29 -0.55 1.05 13.75
CA LEU A 29 0.63 1.65 13.15
C LEU A 29 1.84 0.71 13.36
N PRO A 30 2.53 0.27 12.29
CA PRO A 30 3.70 -0.58 12.43
C PRO A 30 4.79 0.17 13.18
N ASN A 31 5.49 -0.52 14.09
CA ASN A 31 6.68 0.05 14.71
C ASN A 31 7.81 0.09 13.65
N PRO A 32 8.44 1.24 13.36
CA PRO A 32 9.55 1.35 12.41
C PRO A 32 10.65 0.30 12.62
N ALA A 33 10.92 -0.06 13.88
CA ALA A 33 11.88 -1.10 14.23
C ALA A 33 11.56 -2.49 13.63
N GLN A 34 10.29 -2.79 13.33
CA GLN A 34 9.89 -4.05 12.69
C GLN A 34 10.25 -4.08 11.20
N LEU A 35 10.33 -2.92 10.54
CA LEU A 35 10.68 -2.79 9.13
C LEU A 35 12.16 -2.44 8.92
N ALA A 36 12.87 -2.04 9.96
CA ALA A 36 14.31 -1.80 9.91
C ALA A 36 15.09 -3.03 9.42
N GLY A 37 16.00 -2.83 8.48
CA GLY A 37 16.84 -3.87 7.88
C GLY A 37 17.15 -3.63 6.41
N ARG A 38 17.58 -4.70 5.72
CA ARG A 38 17.93 -4.68 4.29
C ARG A 38 16.73 -4.99 3.41
N TRP A 39 16.59 -4.20 2.36
CA TRP A 39 15.53 -4.24 1.38
C TRP A 39 16.12 -4.14 -0.01
N GLN A 40 15.33 -4.52 -1.00
CA GLN A 40 15.65 -4.36 -2.40
C GLN A 40 14.48 -3.69 -3.11
N LEU A 41 14.80 -2.74 -3.98
CA LEU A 41 13.87 -2.09 -4.88
C LEU A 41 14.20 -2.48 -6.31
N TYR A 42 13.22 -2.98 -7.07
CA TYR A 42 13.43 -3.46 -8.43
C TYR A 42 12.17 -3.38 -9.29
N PRO A 43 12.29 -3.26 -10.62
CA PRO A 43 11.15 -3.46 -11.53
C PRO A 43 10.63 -4.88 -11.42
N GLU A 44 9.32 -5.07 -11.32
CA GLU A 44 8.72 -6.41 -11.14
C GLU A 44 9.15 -7.40 -12.25
N SER A 45 9.36 -6.88 -13.46
CA SER A 45 9.82 -7.66 -14.62
C SER A 45 11.31 -8.00 -14.60
N GLN A 46 12.15 -7.31 -13.80
CA GLN A 46 13.61 -7.39 -13.84
C GLN A 46 14.24 -7.30 -12.44
N GLN A 47 14.05 -8.35 -11.63
CA GLN A 47 14.64 -8.43 -10.29
C GLN A 47 16.18 -8.36 -10.26
N ALA A 48 16.86 -8.71 -11.36
CA ALA A 48 18.32 -8.58 -11.46
C ALA A 48 18.83 -7.13 -11.39
N GLN A 49 17.96 -6.13 -11.57
CA GLN A 49 18.27 -4.70 -11.45
C GLN A 49 17.92 -4.15 -10.05
N ALA A 50 18.01 -4.99 -9.03
CA ALA A 50 17.71 -4.60 -7.66
C ALA A 50 18.72 -3.59 -7.09
N CYS A 51 18.21 -2.48 -6.59
CA CYS A 51 18.96 -1.54 -5.76
C CYS A 51 18.85 -1.95 -4.29
N GLU A 52 19.97 -2.01 -3.56
CA GLU A 52 19.95 -2.22 -2.11
C GLU A 52 19.43 -0.96 -1.41
N LEU A 53 18.50 -1.13 -0.49
CA LEU A 53 18.03 -0.08 0.42
C LEU A 53 18.11 -0.59 1.86
N ARG A 54 18.57 0.26 2.77
CA ARG A 54 18.59 -0.04 4.21
C ARG A 54 17.71 0.94 4.95
N LEU A 55 16.71 0.41 5.65
CA LEU A 55 15.87 1.17 6.56
C LEU A 55 16.46 1.02 7.96
N ASP A 56 16.85 2.12 8.61
CA ASP A 56 17.32 2.07 9.99
C ASP A 56 16.15 2.12 10.98
N ALA A 57 16.32 1.56 12.18
CA ALA A 57 15.30 1.61 13.22
C ALA A 57 15.12 3.02 13.81
N ASN A 58 16.15 3.87 13.70
CA ASN A 58 16.04 5.28 13.98
C ASN A 58 15.23 5.96 12.86
N GLU A 59 14.03 6.36 13.24
CA GLU A 59 12.95 6.74 12.35
C GLU A 59 13.42 7.76 11.29
N GLY A 60 13.31 7.37 10.02
CA GLY A 60 13.69 8.20 8.89
C GLY A 60 15.12 8.06 8.39
N VAL A 61 16.03 7.33 9.04
CA VAL A 61 17.39 7.14 8.49
C VAL A 61 17.39 6.07 7.39
N LEU A 62 17.98 6.42 6.24
CA LEU A 62 18.15 5.56 5.08
C LEU A 62 19.62 5.31 4.75
N GLY A 63 19.91 4.14 4.19
CA GLY A 63 21.20 3.80 3.59
C GLY A 63 21.05 2.87 2.39
N GLY A 64 22.17 2.34 1.87
CA GLY A 64 22.20 1.52 0.66
C GLY A 64 22.59 2.33 -0.57
N ASP A 65 22.15 1.89 -1.75
CA ASP A 65 22.44 2.53 -3.04
C ASP A 65 21.33 3.52 -3.42
N LEU A 66 21.38 4.70 -2.80
CA LEU A 66 20.37 5.74 -2.98
C LEU A 66 20.38 6.36 -4.38
N ASP A 67 21.52 6.30 -5.08
CA ASP A 67 21.63 6.76 -6.47
C ASP A 67 20.94 5.79 -7.43
N CYS A 68 21.12 4.47 -7.24
CA CYS A 68 20.35 3.45 -7.96
C CYS A 68 18.85 3.58 -7.71
N VAL A 69 18.44 3.74 -6.44
CA VAL A 69 17.02 3.97 -6.10
C VAL A 69 16.48 5.19 -6.82
N ALA A 70 17.23 6.29 -6.86
CA ALA A 70 16.82 7.52 -7.54
C ALA A 70 16.56 7.32 -9.04
N GLN A 71 17.31 6.45 -9.71
CA GLN A 71 17.07 6.11 -11.12
C GLN A 71 15.75 5.35 -11.32
N LEU A 72 15.35 4.51 -10.36
CA LEU A 72 14.11 3.75 -10.46
C LEU A 72 12.86 4.59 -10.17
N ILE A 73 12.93 5.51 -9.19
CA ILE A 73 11.74 6.22 -8.71
C ILE A 73 11.70 7.71 -9.07
N GLY A 74 12.75 8.24 -9.71
CA GLY A 74 12.87 9.66 -10.05
C GLY A 74 13.07 10.58 -8.84
N LEU A 75 13.35 10.00 -7.67
CA LEU A 75 13.50 10.69 -6.39
C LEU A 75 14.70 10.09 -5.66
N ARG A 76 15.66 10.93 -5.25
CA ARG A 76 16.70 10.50 -4.32
C ARG A 76 16.16 10.59 -2.89
N PRO A 77 15.91 9.46 -2.21
CA PRO A 77 15.28 9.50 -0.91
C PRO A 77 16.30 9.92 0.16
N GLY A 78 15.87 10.77 1.09
CA GLY A 78 16.64 11.16 2.27
C GLY A 78 16.06 10.58 3.56
N SER A 79 14.78 10.26 3.58
CA SER A 79 14.15 9.59 4.72
C SER A 79 13.01 8.66 4.32
N TRP A 80 12.51 7.91 5.29
CA TRP A 80 11.40 6.97 5.10
C TRP A 80 10.38 7.06 6.24
N LEU A 81 9.14 6.71 5.92
CA LEU A 81 8.02 6.70 6.86
C LEU A 81 7.20 5.43 6.63
N VAL A 82 6.48 5.00 7.67
CA VAL A 82 5.55 3.86 7.59
C VAL A 82 4.18 4.24 8.11
N THR A 83 3.16 3.82 7.39
CA THR A 83 1.77 3.75 7.86
C THR A 83 1.31 2.29 7.82
N PRO A 84 0.12 1.92 8.31
CA PRO A 84 -0.29 0.53 8.27
C PRO A 84 -0.34 -0.05 6.84
N ASP A 85 -0.72 0.80 5.89
CA ASP A 85 -0.95 0.43 4.50
C ASP A 85 0.20 0.80 3.56
N THR A 86 1.11 1.69 3.98
CA THR A 86 2.17 2.19 3.08
C THR A 86 3.53 2.27 3.72
N LEU A 87 4.55 2.16 2.88
CA LEU A 87 5.91 2.58 3.17
C LEU A 87 6.25 3.72 2.21
N ALA A 88 6.63 4.88 2.75
CA ALA A 88 6.93 6.05 1.95
C ALA A 88 8.42 6.36 1.96
N LEU A 89 8.98 6.67 0.79
CA LEU A 89 10.30 7.25 0.64
C LEU A 89 10.15 8.75 0.38
N VAL A 90 10.80 9.56 1.21
CA VAL A 90 10.72 11.02 1.20
C VAL A 90 12.03 11.57 0.65
N GLY A 91 11.94 12.54 -0.25
CA GLY A 91 13.11 13.23 -0.81
C GLY A 91 13.97 13.89 0.25
N GLY A 92 15.27 13.99 0.01
CA GLY A 92 16.18 14.69 0.93
C GLY A 92 15.86 16.17 1.16
N ASP A 93 15.10 16.78 0.23
CA ASP A 93 14.58 18.14 0.33
C ASP A 93 13.21 18.23 1.05
N GLY A 94 12.60 17.08 1.37
CA GLY A 94 11.29 16.97 2.00
C GLY A 94 10.09 17.33 1.11
N SER A 95 10.30 17.67 -0.17
CA SER A 95 9.23 18.19 -1.05
C SER A 95 8.47 17.10 -1.81
N SER A 96 9.10 15.95 -1.99
CA SER A 96 8.62 14.86 -2.85
C SER A 96 8.54 13.56 -2.07
N VAL A 97 7.52 12.75 -2.34
CA VAL A 97 7.27 11.49 -1.64
C VAL A 97 6.80 10.42 -2.63
N VAL A 98 7.34 9.21 -2.51
CA VAL A 98 6.86 8.02 -3.22
C VAL A 98 6.26 7.05 -2.19
N HIS A 99 4.97 6.75 -2.35
CA HIS A 99 4.23 5.85 -1.46
C HIS A 99 4.12 4.46 -2.09
N PHE A 100 4.72 3.47 -1.44
CA PHE A 100 4.57 2.07 -1.79
C PHE A 100 3.42 1.46 -0.99
N SER A 101 2.46 0.83 -1.67
CA SER A 101 1.31 0.16 -1.08
C SER A 101 1.72 -1.20 -0.53
N ARG A 102 1.26 -1.56 0.66
CA ARG A 102 1.50 -2.87 1.27
C ARG A 102 0.80 -3.97 0.46
N GLU A 103 1.58 -4.89 -0.08
CA GLU A 103 1.08 -6.08 -0.78
C GLU A 103 1.22 -7.35 0.08
N GLY A 104 2.13 -7.32 1.06
CA GLY A 104 2.37 -8.43 1.98
C GLY A 104 3.01 -7.95 3.29
N ALA A 105 3.44 -8.90 4.13
CA ALA A 105 4.05 -8.58 5.42
C ALA A 105 5.32 -7.70 5.26
N LEU A 106 6.13 -8.00 4.25
CA LEU A 106 7.44 -7.40 4.00
C LEU A 106 7.66 -7.13 2.50
N ARG A 107 6.56 -6.79 1.81
CA ARG A 107 6.52 -6.52 0.38
C ARG A 107 5.56 -5.37 0.11
N TYR A 108 6.02 -4.41 -0.66
CA TYR A 108 5.26 -3.24 -1.07
C TYR A 108 5.44 -2.98 -2.57
N GLY A 109 4.40 -2.47 -3.21
CA GLY A 109 4.39 -2.16 -4.63
C GLY A 109 4.13 -0.69 -4.91
N TRP A 110 4.68 -0.21 -6.02
CA TRP A 110 4.40 1.12 -6.56
C TRP A 110 4.46 1.07 -8.08
N THR A 111 3.66 1.88 -8.77
CA THR A 111 3.70 2.00 -10.22
C THR A 111 4.29 3.36 -10.58
N ALA A 112 5.39 3.33 -11.32
CA ALA A 112 6.04 4.55 -11.80
C ALA A 112 5.14 5.30 -12.80
N PRO A 113 5.37 6.62 -13.02
CA PRO A 113 4.56 7.42 -13.94
C PRO A 113 4.51 6.90 -15.38
N ASP A 114 5.52 6.13 -15.81
CA ASP A 114 5.60 5.49 -17.12
C ASP A 114 4.82 4.16 -17.20
N GLY A 115 4.18 3.73 -16.09
CA GLY A 115 3.44 2.49 -15.97
C GLY A 115 4.27 1.29 -15.49
N THR A 116 5.57 1.47 -15.20
CA THR A 116 6.42 0.37 -14.75
C THR A 116 6.09 -0.03 -13.31
N PRO A 117 5.71 -1.29 -13.03
CA PRO A 117 5.54 -1.76 -11.67
C PRO A 117 6.90 -2.00 -10.99
N LEU A 118 7.05 -1.46 -9.79
CA LEU A 118 8.23 -1.55 -8.93
C LEU A 118 7.85 -2.22 -7.62
N ILE A 119 8.75 -3.08 -7.14
CA ILE A 119 8.59 -3.84 -5.92
C ILE A 119 9.68 -3.46 -4.93
N LEU A 120 9.27 -3.13 -3.70
CA LEU A 120 10.11 -2.99 -2.53
C LEU A 120 9.90 -4.21 -1.62
N GLU A 121 10.92 -5.05 -1.49
CA GLU A 121 10.83 -6.31 -0.76
C GLU A 121 11.98 -6.47 0.22
N ARG A 122 11.70 -7.08 1.37
CA ARG A 122 12.71 -7.38 2.38
C ARG A 122 13.67 -8.45 1.85
N GLN A 123 14.96 -8.18 1.96
CA GLN A 123 15.96 -9.21 1.73
C GLN A 123 15.96 -10.19 2.92
N HIS A 124 15.77 -11.47 2.63
CA HIS A 124 16.00 -12.52 3.62
C HIS A 124 17.51 -12.55 3.96
N PRO A 125 17.88 -12.69 5.24
CA PRO A 125 19.28 -12.83 5.64
C PRO A 125 19.93 -14.10 5.09
#